data_AF-A0ABD0YH52-F1
#
_entry.id   AF-A0ABD0YH52-F1
#
_cell.length_a   1.000
_cell.length_b   1.000
_cell.length_c   1.000
_cell.angle_alpha   90.00
_cell.angle_beta   90.00
_cell.angle_gamma   90.00
#
_symmetry.space_group_name_H-M   'P 1'
#
loop_
_entity.id
_entity.type
_entity.pdbx_description
1 polymer ?
#
loop_
_entity_poly.entity_id
_entity_poly.type
_entity_poly.pdbx_seq_one_letter_code
_entity_poly.pdbx_strand_id
1 'polypeptide(L)'
;MAAERLEAELEAEENTGAGQKVPPVRRDYLRQRDYKVDLDSKLGKSVVITKNTPSSQTGGYYCNVCDCVRNLGMSMRVERSTLDQVKKRFEVNKRKMEEKKRDYDLEQRMKELQEEEEKMKEYRRDKKKEKKRKLEEEDAGDEGQSTSELASIMGFSGFGSAKRK
;
A
#
# COMPACT_ATOMS: atom_id res chain seq x y z
N MET A 1 28.31 -3.21 16.76
CA MET A 1 28.02 -4.67 16.68
C MET A 1 29.25 -5.50 16.31
N ALA A 2 29.95 -5.25 15.20
CA ALA A 2 31.19 -5.98 14.89
C ALA A 2 32.38 -5.45 15.70
N ALA A 3 32.57 -4.12 15.73
CA ALA A 3 33.57 -3.48 16.59
C ALA A 3 33.35 -3.78 18.09
N GLU A 4 32.11 -3.62 18.58
CA GLU A 4 31.75 -3.99 19.96
C GLU A 4 31.99 -5.47 20.29
N ARG A 5 31.96 -6.38 19.29
CA ARG A 5 32.32 -7.79 19.51
C ARG A 5 33.82 -7.99 19.61
N LEU A 6 34.60 -7.30 18.78
CA LEU A 6 36.06 -7.30 18.86
C LEU A 6 36.54 -6.72 20.20
N GLU A 7 35.93 -5.62 20.64
CA GLU A 7 36.21 -5.02 21.94
C GLU A 7 35.83 -5.97 23.08
N ALA A 8 34.66 -6.61 23.02
CA ALA A 8 34.25 -7.59 24.03
C ALA A 8 35.14 -8.86 24.02
N GLU A 9 35.67 -9.28 22.87
CA GLU A 9 36.64 -10.38 22.77
C GLU A 9 37.98 -9.99 23.40
N LEU A 10 38.48 -8.77 23.14
CA LEU A 10 39.70 -8.24 23.76
C LEU A 10 39.54 -8.07 25.28
N GLU A 11 38.41 -7.53 25.74
CA GLU A 11 38.10 -7.38 27.16
C GLU A 11 37.91 -8.74 27.86
N ALA A 12 37.39 -9.75 27.15
CA ALA A 12 37.29 -11.11 27.67
C ALA A 12 38.66 -11.80 27.74
N GLU A 13 39.52 -11.60 26.73
CA GLU A 13 40.90 -12.08 26.72
C GLU A 13 41.75 -11.44 27.83
N GLU A 14 41.53 -10.17 28.15
CA GLU A 14 42.18 -9.49 29.28
C GLU A 14 41.68 -10.00 30.65
N ASN A 15 40.40 -10.33 30.78
CA ASN A 15 39.82 -10.85 32.02
C ASN A 15 40.11 -12.34 32.29
N THR A 16 40.31 -13.15 31.24
CA THR A 16 40.67 -14.57 31.38
C THR A 16 42.16 -14.75 31.11
N GLY A 17 42.99 -14.65 32.16
CA GLY A 17 44.43 -14.86 32.06
C GLY A 17 44.81 -16.09 31.22
N ALA A 18 45.81 -15.90 30.35
CA ALA A 18 46.28 -16.81 29.31
C ALA A 18 46.20 -18.31 29.69
N GLY A 19 45.16 -19.01 29.22
CA GLY A 19 45.11 -20.47 29.34
C GLY A 19 43.75 -21.15 29.26
N GLN A 20 42.63 -20.44 29.43
CA GLN A 20 41.30 -21.07 29.27
C GLN A 20 40.88 -21.06 27.79
N LYS A 21 40.85 -22.25 27.18
CA LYS A 21 40.32 -22.44 25.82
C LYS A 21 38.87 -21.97 25.77
N VAL A 22 38.63 -20.86 25.07
CA VAL A 22 37.28 -20.32 24.86
C VAL A 22 36.39 -21.43 24.28
N PRO A 23 35.22 -21.71 24.89
CA PRO A 23 34.31 -22.73 24.37
C PRO A 23 33.89 -22.35 22.95
N PRO A 24 33.78 -23.32 22.01
CA PRO A 24 33.46 -23.01 20.62
C PRO A 24 32.10 -22.31 20.54
N VAL A 25 32.11 -21.06 20.09
CA VAL A 25 30.91 -20.23 19.92
C VAL A 25 29.97 -20.90 18.92
N ARG A 26 28.88 -21.47 19.43
CA ARG A 26 27.80 -21.99 18.58
C ARG A 26 27.10 -20.79 17.97
N ARG A 27 27.24 -20.63 16.65
CA ARG A 27 26.58 -19.57 15.89
C ARG A 27 25.07 -19.76 15.95
N ASP A 28 24.35 -18.67 16.22
CA ASP A 28 22.89 -18.65 16.20
C ASP A 28 22.34 -19.06 14.84
N TYR A 29 21.12 -19.62 14.85
CA TYR A 29 20.40 -19.96 13.64
C TYR A 29 20.13 -18.73 12.78
N LEU A 30 20.06 -18.96 11.47
CA LEU A 30 19.81 -17.89 10.53
C LEU A 30 18.43 -17.28 10.77
N ARG A 31 18.40 -15.99 11.08
CA ARG A 31 17.19 -15.18 11.14
C ARG A 31 16.93 -14.47 9.82
N GLN A 32 15.66 -14.31 9.48
CA GLN A 32 15.25 -13.45 8.38
C GLN A 32 15.60 -11.99 8.71
N ARG A 33 15.97 -11.19 7.69
CA ARG A 33 16.18 -9.76 7.87
C ARG A 33 14.84 -9.04 7.98
N ASP A 34 14.72 -8.13 8.93
CA ASP A 34 13.50 -7.33 9.15
C ASP A 34 13.43 -6.09 8.24
N TYR A 35 14.49 -5.77 7.52
CA TYR A 35 14.56 -4.62 6.62
C TYR A 35 14.76 -5.04 5.16
N LYS A 36 14.26 -4.21 4.24
CA LYS A 36 14.46 -4.36 2.80
C LYS A 36 15.88 -3.92 2.45
N VAL A 37 16.60 -4.74 1.68
CA VAL A 37 17.95 -4.41 1.20
C VAL A 37 17.81 -3.61 -0.10
N ASP A 38 18.38 -2.41 -0.13
CA ASP A 38 18.34 -1.53 -1.29
C ASP A 38 19.39 -1.94 -2.33
N LEU A 39 18.94 -2.54 -3.44
CA LEU A 39 19.81 -2.98 -4.55
C LEU A 39 19.96 -1.92 -5.64
N ASP A 40 19.06 -0.93 -5.67
CA ASP A 40 18.86 -0.08 -6.85
C ASP A 40 19.66 1.23 -6.79
N SER A 41 20.11 1.65 -5.59
CA SER A 41 20.71 2.97 -5.36
C SER A 41 22.07 3.19 -6.05
N LYS A 42 22.76 2.09 -6.37
CA LYS A 42 24.10 2.09 -7.00
C LYS A 42 24.09 1.59 -8.44
N LEU A 43 22.91 1.40 -9.06
CA LEU A 43 22.82 1.04 -10.47
C LEU A 43 23.37 2.17 -11.36
N GLY A 44 24.22 1.82 -12.32
CA GLY A 44 24.79 2.75 -13.31
C GLY A 44 25.87 3.71 -12.79
N LYS A 45 26.31 3.61 -11.52
CA LYS A 45 27.39 4.45 -10.97
C LYS A 45 28.69 3.66 -10.92
N SER A 46 29.74 4.11 -11.62
CA SER A 46 31.08 3.54 -11.53
C SER A 46 31.83 4.10 -10.32
N VAL A 47 32.20 3.25 -9.37
CA VAL A 47 33.00 3.63 -8.19
C VAL A 47 34.39 3.03 -8.32
N VAL A 48 35.43 3.85 -8.20
CA VAL A 48 36.83 3.40 -8.22
C VAL A 48 37.17 2.76 -6.87
N ILE A 49 37.46 1.46 -6.88
CA ILE A 49 37.81 0.69 -5.69
C ILE A 49 39.34 0.70 -5.55
N THR A 50 39.85 1.24 -4.44
CA THR A 50 41.29 1.20 -4.09
C THR A 50 41.53 0.24 -2.91
N LYS A 51 42.77 -0.14 -2.63
CA LYS A 51 43.08 -1.06 -1.50
C LYS A 51 42.69 -0.50 -0.12
N ASN A 52 42.49 0.81 -0.01
CA ASN A 52 42.14 1.50 1.23
C ASN A 52 40.63 1.72 1.39
N THR A 53 39.80 1.39 0.39
CA THR A 53 38.34 1.51 0.55
C THR A 53 37.84 0.45 1.52
N PRO A 54 37.01 0.81 2.51
CA PRO A 54 36.51 -0.15 3.49
C PRO A 54 35.71 -1.26 2.79
N SER A 55 35.80 -2.49 3.30
CA SER A 55 35.15 -3.68 2.75
C SER A 55 33.62 -3.56 2.61
N SER A 56 33.00 -2.57 3.27
CA SER A 56 31.59 -2.23 3.15
C SER A 56 31.23 -1.44 1.87
N GLN A 57 32.23 -0.80 1.26
CA GLN A 57 32.11 -0.01 0.04
C GLN A 57 32.79 -0.67 -1.16
N THR A 58 33.59 -1.72 -0.93
CA THR A 58 34.07 -2.57 -2.00
C THR A 58 32.89 -3.28 -2.67
N GLY A 59 32.99 -3.48 -3.99
CA GLY A 59 31.91 -4.09 -4.77
C GLY A 59 31.55 -5.47 -4.21
N GLY A 60 30.26 -5.71 -3.97
CA GLY A 60 29.73 -6.97 -3.44
C GLY A 60 28.77 -6.78 -2.27
N TYR A 61 28.26 -7.88 -1.74
CA TYR A 61 27.42 -7.89 -0.55
C TYR A 61 28.30 -8.02 0.70
N TYR A 62 28.43 -6.92 1.44
CA TYR A 62 29.12 -6.89 2.73
C TYR A 62 28.29 -7.53 3.83
N CYS A 63 28.92 -8.32 4.68
CA CYS A 63 28.28 -8.96 5.82
C CYS A 63 28.82 -8.39 7.13
N ASN A 64 28.02 -7.55 7.80
CA ASN A 64 28.32 -6.92 9.10
C ASN A 64 28.58 -7.92 10.25
N VAL A 65 28.36 -9.22 10.04
CA VAL A 65 28.56 -10.27 11.06
C VAL A 65 29.98 -10.85 11.00
N CYS A 66 30.62 -10.86 9.83
CA CYS A 66 31.93 -11.45 9.61
C CYS A 66 32.98 -10.44 9.11
N ASP A 67 32.58 -9.17 8.96
CA ASP A 67 33.36 -8.12 8.28
C ASP A 67 34.02 -8.58 6.98
N CYS A 68 33.26 -9.36 6.21
CA CYS A 68 33.74 -10.03 5.01
C CYS A 68 32.82 -9.77 3.80
N VAL A 69 33.41 -9.61 2.62
CA VAL A 69 32.67 -9.65 1.34
C VAL A 69 32.32 -11.11 1.09
N ARG A 70 31.01 -11.41 1.11
CA ARG A 70 30.52 -12.77 1.37
C ARG A 70 30.76 -13.71 0.19
N ASN A 71 31.80 -14.55 0.25
CA ASN A 71 31.86 -15.78 -0.54
C ASN A 71 30.99 -16.84 0.17
N LEU A 72 29.87 -17.21 -0.45
CA LEU A 72 28.82 -18.08 0.11
C LEU A 72 29.35 -19.50 0.41
N GLY A 73 30.00 -19.67 1.57
CA GLY A 73 30.57 -20.95 2.01
C GLY A 73 30.19 -21.33 3.44
N MET A 74 29.02 -20.90 3.92
CA MET A 74 28.52 -21.28 5.24
C MET A 74 27.22 -22.07 5.10
N SER A 75 27.16 -23.27 5.68
CA SER A 75 25.93 -24.05 5.76
C SER A 75 24.90 -23.33 6.62
N MET A 76 23.99 -22.59 5.99
CA MET A 76 22.91 -21.88 6.64
C MET A 76 21.85 -22.90 7.11
N ARG A 77 21.82 -23.18 8.42
CA ARG A 77 20.74 -24.00 9.01
C ARG A 77 19.66 -23.07 9.54
N VAL A 78 18.44 -23.24 9.04
CA VAL A 78 17.22 -22.59 9.55
C VAL A 78 16.57 -23.53 10.55
N GLU A 79 16.02 -23.00 11.64
CA GLU A 79 15.27 -23.81 12.61
C GLU A 79 14.06 -24.46 11.93
N ARG A 80 13.77 -25.72 12.29
CA ARG A 80 12.55 -26.39 11.86
C ARG A 80 11.37 -25.76 12.58
N SER A 81 10.34 -25.38 11.83
CA SER A 81 9.16 -24.74 12.41
C SER A 81 8.41 -25.68 13.35
N THR A 82 8.05 -25.20 14.54
CA THR A 82 7.22 -25.95 15.50
C THR A 82 5.73 -25.85 15.14
N LEU A 83 4.89 -26.74 15.69
CA LEU A 83 3.44 -26.74 15.45
C LEU A 83 2.78 -25.39 15.78
N ASP A 84 3.23 -24.74 16.86
CA ASP A 84 2.67 -23.44 17.29
C ASP A 84 3.08 -22.29 16.35
N GLN A 85 4.30 -22.35 15.78
CA GLN A 85 4.73 -21.39 14.75
C GLN A 85 3.89 -21.54 13.48
N VAL A 86 3.52 -22.77 13.13
CA VAL A 86 2.68 -23.05 11.96
C VAL A 86 1.24 -22.55 12.18
N LYS A 87 0.65 -22.78 13.37
CA LYS A 87 -0.67 -22.24 13.72
C LYS A 87 -0.72 -20.71 13.62
N LYS A 88 0.26 -20.01 14.18
CA LYS A 88 0.37 -18.54 14.10
C LYS A 88 0.48 -18.05 12.64
N ARG A 89 1.22 -18.75 11.79
CA ARG A 89 1.30 -18.42 10.35
C ARG A 89 -0.03 -18.64 9.63
N PHE A 90 -0.76 -19.71 9.97
CA PHE A 90 -2.09 -19.94 9.40
C PHE A 90 -3.10 -18.86 9.82
N GLU A 91 -3.06 -18.39 11.06
CA GLU A 91 -3.91 -17.27 11.52
C GLU A 91 -3.60 -15.99 10.76
N VAL A 92 -2.32 -15.63 10.62
CA VAL A 92 -1.91 -14.45 9.86
C VAL A 92 -2.32 -14.56 8.39
N ASN A 93 -2.17 -15.74 7.77
CA ASN A 93 -2.59 -15.95 6.39
C ASN A 93 -4.12 -15.92 6.24
N LYS A 94 -4.88 -16.47 7.20
CA LYS A 94 -6.35 -16.36 7.21
C LYS A 94 -6.79 -14.91 7.29
N ARG A 95 -6.20 -14.11 8.20
CA ARG A 95 -6.49 -12.66 8.32
C ARG A 95 -6.18 -11.92 7.02
N LYS A 96 -5.01 -12.16 6.40
CA LYS A 96 -4.67 -11.56 5.09
C LYS A 96 -5.63 -11.98 3.97
N MET A 97 -6.17 -13.19 4.02
CA MET A 97 -7.18 -13.65 3.06
C MET A 97 -8.56 -13.03 3.32
N GLU A 98 -8.92 -12.79 4.58
CA GLU A 98 -10.16 -12.08 4.95
C GLU A 98 -10.10 -10.59 4.59
N GLU A 99 -8.97 -9.91 4.83
CA GLU A 99 -8.73 -8.53 4.40
C GLU A 99 -8.88 -8.40 2.88
N LYS A 100 -8.24 -9.29 2.12
CA LYS A 100 -8.41 -9.32 0.66
C LYS A 100 -9.86 -9.56 0.24
N LYS A 101 -10.64 -10.37 0.97
CA LYS A 101 -12.07 -10.58 0.69
C LYS A 101 -12.89 -9.31 0.97
N ARG A 102 -12.59 -8.60 2.05
CA ARG A 102 -13.20 -7.30 2.39
C ARG A 102 -12.92 -6.26 1.32
N ASP A 103 -11.75 -6.29 0.68
CA ASP A 103 -11.44 -5.41 -0.46
C ASP A 103 -12.35 -5.70 -1.67
N TYR A 104 -12.74 -6.96 -1.92
CA TYR A 104 -13.75 -7.29 -2.93
C TYR A 104 -15.17 -6.84 -2.54
N ASP A 105 -15.47 -6.76 -1.24
CA ASP A 105 -16.76 -6.24 -0.76
C ASP A 105 -16.91 -4.71 -0.99
N LEU A 106 -15.82 -3.97 -1.22
CA LEU A 106 -15.89 -2.56 -1.62
C LEU A 106 -16.55 -2.39 -2.99
N GLU A 107 -16.35 -3.31 -3.93
CA GLU A 107 -17.04 -3.28 -5.23
C GLU A 107 -18.56 -3.47 -5.08
N GLN A 108 -19.00 -4.29 -4.12
CA GLN A 108 -20.43 -4.44 -3.80
C GLN A 108 -20.98 -3.16 -3.18
N ARG A 109 -20.23 -2.55 -2.25
CA ARG A 109 -20.62 -1.29 -1.61
C ARG A 109 -20.70 -0.11 -2.60
N MET A 110 -19.83 -0.09 -3.61
CA MET A 110 -19.87 0.88 -4.70
C MET A 110 -21.11 0.69 -5.59
N LYS A 111 -21.53 -0.56 -5.82
CA LYS A 111 -22.77 -0.84 -6.56
C LYS A 111 -24.01 -0.43 -5.77
N GLU A 112 -24.05 -0.68 -4.46
CA GLU A 112 -25.16 -0.24 -3.60
C GLU A 112 -25.30 1.29 -3.60
N LEU A 113 -24.19 2.03 -3.49
CA LEU A 113 -24.20 3.50 -3.59
C LEU A 113 -24.69 3.99 -4.97
N GLN A 114 -24.27 3.33 -6.05
CA GLN A 114 -24.76 3.65 -7.41
C GLN A 114 -26.26 3.39 -7.56
N GLU A 115 -26.76 2.26 -7.05
CA GLU A 115 -28.19 1.94 -7.07
C GLU A 115 -29.02 2.91 -6.23
N GLU A 116 -28.51 3.37 -5.09
CA GLU A 116 -29.16 4.41 -4.27
C GLU A 116 -29.21 5.76 -5.00
N GLU A 117 -28.11 6.17 -5.65
CA GLU A 117 -28.08 7.39 -6.46
C GLU A 117 -29.04 7.33 -7.65
N GLU A 118 -29.13 6.18 -8.33
CA GLU A 118 -30.06 5.96 -9.43
C GLU A 118 -31.52 6.03 -8.96
N LYS A 119 -31.87 5.35 -7.85
CA LYS A 119 -33.21 5.43 -7.25
C LYS A 119 -33.56 6.87 -6.84
N MET A 120 -32.60 7.63 -6.29
CA MET A 120 -32.81 9.04 -5.93
C MET A 120 -33.00 9.93 -7.16
N LYS A 121 -32.32 9.62 -8.28
CA LYS A 121 -32.48 10.33 -9.55
C LYS A 121 -33.82 10.03 -10.20
N GLU A 122 -34.29 8.79 -10.12
CA GLU A 122 -35.62 8.38 -10.58
C GLU A 122 -36.73 9.04 -9.76
N TYR A 123 -36.64 9.01 -8.43
CA TYR A 123 -37.56 9.72 -7.55
C TYR A 123 -37.62 11.23 -7.87
N ARG A 124 -36.48 11.87 -8.13
CA ARG A 124 -36.42 13.28 -8.56
C ARG A 124 -37.07 13.51 -9.93
N ARG A 125 -36.94 12.57 -10.88
CA ARG A 125 -37.57 12.66 -12.21
C ARG A 125 -39.08 12.50 -12.12
N ASP A 126 -39.57 11.55 -11.33
CA ASP A 126 -41.01 11.31 -11.21
C ASP A 126 -41.70 12.41 -10.41
N LYS A 127 -41.05 12.95 -9.36
CA LYS A 127 -41.56 14.15 -8.67
C LYS A 127 -41.63 15.37 -9.58
N LYS A 128 -40.71 15.52 -10.54
CA LYS A 128 -40.78 16.57 -11.58
C LYS A 128 -41.91 16.34 -12.57
N LYS A 129 -42.13 15.10 -13.02
CA LYS A 129 -43.24 14.74 -13.93
C LYS A 129 -44.60 14.91 -13.26
N GLU A 130 -44.74 14.50 -11.99
CA GLU A 130 -45.98 14.66 -11.24
C GLU A 130 -46.30 16.15 -11.01
N LYS A 131 -45.29 16.95 -10.67
CA LYS A 131 -45.45 18.40 -10.55
C LYS A 131 -45.83 19.04 -11.90
N LYS A 132 -45.26 18.56 -13.01
CA LYS A 132 -45.62 19.01 -14.36
C LYS A 132 -47.07 18.64 -14.72
N ARG A 133 -47.51 17.41 -14.43
CA ARG A 133 -48.90 16.97 -14.67
C ARG A 133 -49.91 17.77 -13.84
N LYS A 134 -49.61 18.05 -12.56
CA LYS A 134 -50.47 18.90 -11.73
C LYS A 134 -50.56 20.33 -12.26
N LEU A 135 -49.43 20.90 -12.70
CA LEU A 135 -49.41 22.22 -13.33
C LEU A 135 -50.21 22.23 -14.66
N GLU A 136 -50.12 21.20 -15.50
CA GLU A 136 -50.93 21.09 -16.73
C GLU A 136 -52.43 20.91 -16.44
N GLU A 137 -52.81 20.22 -15.36
CA GLU A 137 -54.22 20.12 -14.92
C GLU A 137 -54.75 21.44 -14.31
N GLU A 138 -53.91 22.18 -13.58
CA GLU A 138 -54.26 23.51 -13.04
C GLU A 138 -54.34 24.57 -14.16
N ASP A 139 -53.45 24.52 -15.16
CA ASP A 139 -53.43 25.41 -16.33
C ASP A 139 -54.58 25.12 -17.31
N ALA A 140 -55.04 23.86 -17.41
CA ALA A 140 -56.22 23.50 -18.20
C ALA A 140 -57.56 24.00 -17.59
N GLY A 141 -57.54 24.54 -16.37
CA GLY A 141 -58.69 25.16 -15.72
C GLY A 141 -58.81 26.68 -15.90
N ASP A 142 -57.79 27.36 -16.46
CA ASP A 142 -57.74 28.82 -16.61
C ASP A 142 -57.46 29.17 -18.09
N GLU A 143 -58.52 29.42 -18.85
CA GLU A 143 -58.41 29.78 -20.27
C GLU A 143 -57.67 31.12 -20.48
N GLY A 144 -56.43 31.07 -20.98
CA GLY A 144 -56.13 31.71 -22.28
C GLY A 144 -55.35 33.05 -22.36
N GLN A 145 -54.78 33.65 -21.30
CA GLN A 145 -54.11 34.97 -21.44
C GLN A 145 -52.71 35.18 -20.84
N SER A 146 -52.11 34.25 -20.09
CA SER A 146 -50.90 34.54 -19.30
C SER A 146 -49.60 33.79 -19.72
N THR A 147 -49.67 32.88 -20.69
CA THR A 147 -48.57 31.93 -20.99
C THR A 147 -47.33 32.56 -21.66
N SER A 148 -47.45 33.72 -22.31
CA SER A 148 -46.35 34.39 -23.02
C SER A 148 -45.41 35.20 -22.10
N GLU A 149 -45.93 35.81 -21.03
CA GLU A 149 -45.11 36.61 -20.08
C GLU A 149 -44.46 35.73 -19.01
N LEU A 150 -45.16 34.71 -18.53
CA LEU A 150 -44.63 33.71 -17.58
C LEU A 150 -43.47 32.89 -18.17
N ALA A 151 -43.53 32.53 -19.46
CA ALA A 151 -42.44 31.81 -20.14
C ALA A 151 -41.18 32.67 -20.36
N SER A 152 -41.35 33.98 -20.52
CA SER A 152 -40.25 34.94 -20.64
C SER A 152 -39.59 35.24 -19.29
N ILE A 153 -40.36 35.19 -18.20
CA ILE A 153 -39.85 35.31 -16.82
C ILE A 153 -39.16 34.01 -16.34
N MET A 154 -39.60 32.83 -16.83
CA MET A 154 -38.97 31.53 -16.53
C MET A 154 -37.81 31.15 -17.47
N GLY A 155 -37.28 32.09 -18.25
CA GLY A 155 -36.01 31.92 -18.98
C GLY A 155 -36.05 31.00 -20.20
N PHE A 156 -37.22 30.78 -20.81
CA PHE A 156 -37.35 29.94 -22.03
C PHE A 156 -37.01 30.69 -23.34
N SER A 157 -36.56 31.94 -23.25
CA SER A 157 -36.14 32.75 -24.39
C SER A 157 -34.66 32.54 -24.73
N GLY A 158 -34.36 31.53 -25.54
CA GLY A 158 -33.12 31.54 -26.33
C GLY A 158 -32.32 30.24 -26.35
N PHE A 159 -32.77 29.29 -27.17
CA PHE A 159 -31.86 28.32 -27.77
C PHE A 159 -32.05 28.30 -29.29
N GLY A 160 -31.15 29.00 -30.00
CA GLY A 160 -30.82 28.72 -31.39
C GLY A 160 -31.71 29.32 -32.50
N SER A 161 -31.83 30.64 -32.61
CA SER A 161 -32.20 31.27 -33.89
C SER A 161 -30.95 31.41 -34.77
N ALA A 162 -30.54 30.31 -35.40
CA ALA A 162 -29.62 30.41 -36.53
C ALA A 162 -30.33 31.08 -37.71
N LYS A 163 -29.59 31.97 -38.40
CA LYS A 163 -29.86 32.59 -39.71
C LYS A 163 -30.35 34.04 -39.68
N ARG A 164 -29.37 34.95 -39.75
CA ARG A 164 -29.49 36.22 -40.48
C ARG A 164 -28.23 36.47 -41.32
N LYS A 165 -28.48 36.82 -42.59
CA LYS A 165 -27.59 37.06 -43.74
C LYS A 165 -26.92 35.84 -44.35
#